data_AF-X1EWZ7-F1
#
_entry.id   AF-X1EWZ7-F1
#
_cell.length_a   1.000
_cell.length_b   1.000
_cell.length_c   1.000
_cell.angle_alpha   90.00
_cell.angle_beta   90.00
_cell.angle_gamma   90.00
#
_symmetry.space_group_name_H-M   'P 1'
#
loop_
_entity.id
_entity.type
_entity.pdbx_description
1 polymer ?
#
loop_
_entity_poly.entity_id
_entity_poly.type
_entity_poly.pdbx_seq_one_letter_code
_entity_poly.pdbx_strand_id
1 'polypeptide(L)' 'MGKDTIIVLRDGTQLKLTPKALKFIDELKEFFAERGITEEEIPLYLAELSRRERARKL' A
#
# COMPACT_ATOMS: atom_id res chain seq x y z
N MET A 1 -0.96 19.47 -14.15
CA MET A 1 -1.06 18.03 -14.47
C MET A 1 0.21 17.36 -13.98
N GLY A 2 0.13 16.55 -12.92
CA GLY A 2 1.30 15.85 -12.38
C GLY A 2 1.74 14.72 -13.33
N LYS A 3 3.05 14.55 -13.52
CA LYS A 3 3.59 13.50 -14.37
C LYS A 3 3.34 12.13 -13.72
N ASP A 4 2.89 11.17 -14.51
CA ASP A 4 2.83 9.78 -14.07
C ASP A 4 4.23 9.27 -13.75
N THR A 5 4.36 8.48 -12.69
CA THR A 5 5.60 7.82 -12.30
C THR A 5 5.53 6.35 -12.73
N ILE A 6 6.55 5.84 -13.41
CA ILE A 6 6.62 4.43 -13.81
C ILE A 6 7.63 3.74 -12.91
N ILE A 7 7.18 2.73 -12.17
CA ILE A 7 8.04 1.82 -11.40
C ILE A 7 8.26 0.57 -12.25
N VAL A 8 9.52 0.19 -12.44
CA VAL A 8 9.88 -1.08 -13.08
C VAL A 8 10.36 -2.03 -12.00
N LEU A 9 9.67 -3.15 -11.83
CA LEU A 9 10.01 -4.20 -10.88
C LEU A 9 11.12 -5.09 -11.43
N ARG A 10 11.75 -5.90 -10.56
CA ARG A 10 12.88 -6.78 -10.92
C ARG A 10 12.53 -7.86 -11.95
N ASP A 11 11.27 -8.25 -12.03
CA ASP A 11 10.73 -9.17 -13.02
C ASP A 11 10.39 -8.49 -14.37
N GLY A 12 10.65 -7.18 -14.49
CA GLY A 12 10.33 -6.38 -15.68
C GLY A 12 8.91 -5.82 -15.69
N THR A 13 8.08 -6.14 -14.69
CA THR A 13 6.71 -5.61 -14.58
C THR A 13 6.75 -4.09 -14.41
N GLN A 14 6.00 -3.37 -15.24
CA GLN A 14 5.87 -1.91 -15.15
C GLN A 14 4.57 -1.52 -14.46
N LEU A 15 4.67 -0.73 -13.39
CA LEU A 15 3.54 -0.17 -12.67
C LEU A 15 3.50 1.34 -12.89
N LYS A 16 2.38 1.83 -13.43
CA LYS A 16 2.13 3.25 -13.62
C LYS A 16 1.44 3.82 -12.39
N LEU A 17 2.16 4.62 -11.61
CA LEU A 17 1.64 5.36 -10.47
C LEU A 17 1.21 6.76 -10.92
N THR A 18 -0.09 7.01 -10.77
CA THR A 18 -0.65 8.35 -10.95
C THR A 18 -0.31 9.21 -9.72
N PRO A 19 -0.30 10.55 -9.84
CA PRO A 19 -0.14 11.45 -8.69
C PRO A 19 -1.15 11.19 -7.57
N LYS A 20 -2.37 10.76 -7.92
CA LYS A 20 -3.40 10.37 -6.95
C LYS A 20 -3.00 9.11 -6.16
N ALA A 21 -2.40 8.12 -6.82
CA ALA A 21 -1.92 6.91 -6.16
C ALA A 21 -0.75 7.20 -5.21
N LEU A 22 0.16 8.10 -5.59
CA LEU A 22 1.24 8.55 -4.71
C LEU A 22 0.70 9.22 -3.45
N LYS A 23 -0.23 10.18 -3.60
CA LYS A 23 -0.87 10.82 -2.46
C LYS A 23 -1.58 9.81 -1.55
N PHE A 24 -2.29 8.86 -2.13
CA PHE A 24 -2.95 7.80 -1.37
C PHE A 24 -1.95 6.95 -0.57
N ILE A 25 -0.78 6.64 -1.13
CA ILE A 25 0.28 5.92 -0.41
C ILE A 25 0.79 6.74 0.78
N ASP A 26 1.01 8.04 0.61
CA ASP A 26 1.45 8.92 1.70
C ASP A 26 0.38 8.99 2.81
N GLU A 27 -0.88 9.22 2.46
CA GLU A 27 -2.00 9.23 3.41
C GLU A 27 -2.13 7.88 4.15
N LEU A 28 -1.88 6.77 3.46
CA LEU A 28 -1.90 5.43 4.05
C LEU A 28 -0.75 5.23 5.06
N LYS A 29 0.45 5.73 4.75
CA LYS A 29 1.59 5.67 5.68
C LYS A 29 1.33 6.50 6.93
N GLU A 30 0.80 7.71 6.79
CA GLU A 30 0.41 8.56 7.92
C GLU A 30 -0.63 7.86 8.81
N PHE A 31 -1.67 7.28 8.20
CA PHE A 31 -2.70 6.53 8.92
C PHE A 31 -2.13 5.39 9.79
N PHE A 32 -1.13 4.66 9.29
CA PHE A 32 -0.49 3.59 10.06
C PHE A 32 0.45 4.13 11.14
N ALA A 33 1.21 5.19 10.83
CA ALA A 33 2.08 5.84 11.80
C ALA A 33 1.31 6.39 13.01
N GLU A 34 0.13 6.99 12.79
CA GLU A 34 -0.76 7.46 13.88
C GLU A 34 -1.22 6.33 14.81
N ARG A 35 -1.16 5.07 14.36
CA ARG A 35 -1.52 3.87 15.13
C ARG A 35 -0.31 3.17 15.74
N GLY A 36 0.88 3.76 15.61
CA GLY A 36 2.13 3.18 16.07
C GLY A 36 2.60 1.98 15.24
N ILE A 37 2.07 1.81 14.02
CA ILE A 37 2.47 0.75 13.10
C ILE A 37 3.56 1.29 12.18
N THR A 38 4.75 0.70 12.23
CA THR A 38 5.88 1.10 11.39
C THR A 38 5.70 0.61 9.95
N GLU A 39 6.41 1.23 8.99
CA GLU A 39 6.33 0.83 7.57
C GLU A 39 6.68 -0.65 7.33
N GLU A 40 7.58 -1.21 8.14
CA GLU A 40 7.98 -2.62 8.09
C GLU A 40 6.86 -3.58 8.54
N GLU A 41 5.96 -3.10 9.40
CA GLU A 41 4.83 -3.86 9.94
C GLU A 41 3.58 -3.76 9.06
N ILE A 42 3.49 -2.75 8.18
CA ILE A 42 2.33 -2.55 7.29
C ILE A 42 2.00 -3.82 6.48
N PRO A 43 2.95 -4.50 5.81
CA PRO A 43 2.64 -5.71 5.05
C PRO A 43 2.04 -6.83 5.93
N LEU A 44 2.57 -6.99 7.15
CA LEU A 44 2.09 -8.00 8.10
C LEU A 44 0.67 -7.69 8.55
N TYR A 45 0.39 -6.42 8.88
CA TYR A 45 -0.93 -5.95 9.29
C TYR A 45 -1.97 -6.14 8.18
N LEU A 46 -1.64 -5.76 6.94
CA LEU A 46 -2.53 -5.96 5.78
C LEU A 46 -2.80 -7.45 5.50
N ALA A 47 -1.79 -8.30 5.66
CA ALA A 47 -1.95 -9.75 5.52
C ALA A 47 -2.85 -10.34 6.62
N GLU A 48 -2.77 -9.84 7.86
CA GLU A 48 -3.66 -10.24 8.94
C GLU A 48 -5.11 -9.78 8.70
N LEU A 49 -5.33 -8.52 8.31
CA LEU A 49 -6.65 -8.02 7.94
C LEU A 49 -7.29 -8.86 6.84
N SER A 50 -6.52 -9.17 5.79
CA SER A 50 -6.98 -10.00 4.67
C SER A 50 -7.35 -11.44 5.10
N ARG A 51 -6.65 -11.98 6.11
CA ARG A 51 -6.99 -13.29 6.71
C ARG A 51 -8.28 -13.21 7.51
N ARG A 52 -8.44 -12.18 8.33
CA ARG A 52 -9.66 -11.94 9.14
C ARG A 52 -10.89 -11.72 8.27
N GLU A 53 -10.77 -10.99 7.16
CA GLU A 53 -11.89 -10.78 6.24
C GLU A 53 -12.33 -12.10 5.58
N ARG A 54 -11.38 -12.92 5.12
CA ARG A 54 -11.68 -14.23 4.56
C ARG A 54 -12.36 -15.16 5.57
N ALA A 55 -11.91 -15.14 6.83
CA ALA A 55 -12.52 -15.93 7.90
C ALA A 55 -13.96 -15.48 8.25
N ARG A 56 -14.32 -14.21 8.04
CA ARG A 56 -15.69 -13.70 8.26
C ARG A 56 -16.66 -14.00 7.11
N LYS A 57 -16.14 -14.33 5.92
CA LYS A 57 -16.96 -14.68 4.74
C LYS A 57 -17.25 -16.18 4.63
N LEU A 58 -16.70 -16.99 5.54
CA LEU A 58 -17.00 -18.42 5.73
C LEU A 58 -17.99 -18.58 6.89
#